data_AF-A0A7C6KD91-F1
#
_entry.id   AF-A0A7C6KD91-F1
#
_cell.length_a   1.000
_cell.length_b   1.000
_cell.length_c   1.000
_cell.angle_alpha   90.00
_cell.angle_beta   90.00
_cell.angle_gamma   90.00
#
_symmetry.space_group_name_H-M   'P 1'
#
loop_
_entity.id
_entity.type
_entity.pdbx_description
1 polymer ?
#
loop_
_entity_poly.entity_id
_entity_poly.type
_entity_poly.pdbx_seq_one_letter_code
_entity_poly.pdbx_strand_id
1 'polypeptide(L)' 'MAGSWGCPHEIDDRCTKINNLPCNPGMKGCELAGRFRFVDESKNERYWEKKAREQAAAEGSKK' A
#
# COMPACT_ATOMS: atom_id res chain seq x y z
N MET A 1 22.75 -6.99 2.93
CA MET A 1 22.14 -6.24 1.82
C MET A 1 20.78 -5.79 2.28
N ALA A 2 20.55 -4.47 2.18
CA ALA A 2 19.48 -3.76 2.87
C ALA A 2 18.10 -4.23 2.42
N GLY A 3 17.19 -4.47 3.39
CA GLY A 3 15.76 -4.59 3.13
C GLY A 3 15.29 -3.30 2.49
N SER A 4 15.17 -3.32 1.17
CA SER A 4 14.83 -2.17 0.38
C SER A 4 13.32 -2.02 0.56
N TRP A 5 12.88 -1.11 1.43
CA TRP A 5 11.46 -0.74 1.67
C TRP A 5 10.69 -1.47 2.80
N GLY A 6 11.36 -2.18 3.72
CA GLY A 6 10.79 -2.54 5.04
C GLY A 6 9.53 -3.41 5.01
N CYS A 7 9.27 -4.10 3.91
CA CYS A 7 8.13 -5.00 3.74
C CYS A 7 8.44 -6.35 4.42
N PRO A 8 7.76 -6.75 5.51
CA PRO A 8 8.03 -8.01 6.21
C PRO A 8 7.80 -9.26 5.34
N HIS A 9 7.13 -9.12 4.20
CA HIS A 9 6.88 -10.20 3.24
C HIS A 9 7.87 -10.23 2.06
N GLU A 10 8.88 -9.37 2.04
CA GLU A 10 9.95 -9.38 1.04
C GLU A 10 11.01 -10.43 1.40
N ILE A 11 11.30 -11.35 0.47
CA ILE A 11 12.37 -12.34 0.56
C ILE A 11 13.03 -12.44 -0.82
N ASP A 12 14.35 -12.26 -0.90
CA ASP A 12 15.14 -12.31 -2.15
C ASP A 12 14.52 -11.46 -3.29
N ASP A 13 14.23 -10.19 -3.02
CA ASP A 13 13.58 -9.24 -3.96
C ASP A 13 12.19 -9.69 -4.47
N ARG A 14 11.56 -10.66 -3.81
CA ARG A 14 10.23 -11.17 -4.14
C ARG A 14 9.23 -10.97 -3.01
N CYS A 15 8.00 -10.66 -3.39
CA CYS A 15 6.91 -10.53 -2.45
C CYS A 15 6.21 -11.88 -2.26
N THR A 16 6.41 -12.51 -1.10
CA THR A 16 5.75 -13.78 -0.75
C THR A 16 4.23 -13.66 -0.60
N LYS A 17 3.74 -12.44 -0.40
CA LYS A 17 2.31 -12.14 -0.30
C LYS A 17 1.61 -11.98 -1.65
N ILE A 18 2.33 -11.56 -2.68
CA ILE A 18 1.79 -11.39 -4.03
C ILE A 18 2.52 -12.34 -4.98
N ASN A 19 2.08 -13.60 -5.01
CA ASN A 19 2.48 -14.58 -6.02
C ASN A 19 4.01 -14.69 -6.28
N ASN A 20 4.87 -14.39 -5.29
CA ASN A 20 6.33 -14.34 -5.46
C ASN A 20 6.81 -13.43 -6.62
N LEU A 21 6.05 -12.38 -6.92
CA LEU A 21 6.42 -11.38 -7.91
C LEU A 21 7.55 -10.47 -7.41
N PRO A 22 8.28 -9.78 -8.31
CA PRO A 22 9.28 -8.79 -7.92
C PRO A 22 8.68 -7.77 -6.95
N CYS A 23 9.35 -7.55 -5.81
CA CYS A 23 8.88 -6.68 -4.75
C CYS A 23 8.93 -5.21 -5.21
N ASN A 24 7.80 -4.69 -5.67
CA ASN A 24 7.66 -3.30 -6.06
C ASN A 24 6.70 -2.59 -5.08
N PRO A 25 7.18 -1.61 -4.31
CA PRO A 25 6.34 -0.91 -3.36
C PRO A 25 5.25 -0.12 -4.11
N GLY A 26 4.01 -0.24 -3.62
CA GLY A 26 2.82 0.38 -4.21
C GLY A 26 2.11 -0.45 -5.28
N MET A 27 2.58 -1.65 -5.61
CA MET A 27 1.81 -2.54 -6.50
C MET A 27 0.49 -2.99 -5.87
N LYS A 28 -0.53 -3.20 -6.70
CA LYS A 28 -1.83 -3.75 -6.28
C LYS A 28 -1.62 -5.08 -5.57
N GLY A 29 -2.06 -5.16 -4.31
CA GLY A 29 -1.90 -6.33 -3.44
C GLY A 29 -0.73 -6.23 -2.44
N CYS A 30 0.15 -5.23 -2.56
CA CYS A 30 1.22 -4.99 -1.60
C CYS A 30 0.62 -4.48 -0.28
N GLU A 31 1.20 -4.87 0.84
CA GLU A 31 0.75 -4.37 2.15
C GLU A 31 0.97 -2.86 2.30
N LEU A 32 1.97 -2.31 1.59
CA LEU A 32 2.24 -0.87 1.55
C LEU A 32 1.23 -0.13 0.68
N ALA A 33 0.54 -0.82 -0.24
CA ALA A 33 -0.46 -0.23 -1.12
C ALA A 33 -1.69 0.20 -0.30
N GLY A 34 -1.87 1.52 -0.20
CA GLY A 34 -2.90 2.14 0.61
C GLY A 34 -2.45 2.61 2.00
N ARG A 35 -1.21 2.30 2.42
CA ARG A 35 -0.61 2.84 3.66
C ARG A 35 0.15 4.13 3.41
N PHE A 36 0.86 4.19 2.29
CA PHE A 36 1.69 5.33 1.90
C PHE A 36 1.22 5.89 0.55
N ARG A 37 1.49 7.19 0.33
CA ARG A 37 1.30 7.85 -0.96
C ARG A 37 2.57 7.70 -1.77
N PHE A 38 2.47 7.11 -2.96
CA PHE A 38 3.56 7.01 -3.91
C PHE A 38 3.60 8.23 -4.84
N VAL A 39 4.76 8.50 -5.43
CA VAL A 39 4.91 9.56 -6.46
C VAL A 39 4.11 9.20 -7.71
N ASP A 40 4.09 7.91 -8.06
CA ASP A 40 3.27 7.39 -9.14
C ASP A 40 1.80 7.24 -8.70
N GLU A 41 0.91 7.97 -9.38
CA GLU A 41 -0.51 8.00 -9.00
C GLU A 41 -1.26 6.70 -9.30
N SER A 42 -0.81 5.91 -10.27
CA SER A 42 -1.47 4.63 -10.63
C SER A 42 -1.43 3.62 -9.47
N LYS A 43 -0.51 3.81 -8.52
CA LYS A 43 -0.31 2.98 -7.34
C LYS A 43 -1.13 3.44 -6.13
N ASN A 44 -1.79 4.59 -6.23
CA ASN A 44 -2.45 5.27 -5.11
C ASN A 44 -3.96 5.06 -5.03
N GLU A 45 -4.59 4.31 -5.96
CA GLU A 45 -6.05 4.10 -5.97
C GLU A 45 -6.58 3.67 -4.59
N ARG A 46 -5.97 2.63 -4.02
CA ARG A 46 -6.37 2.10 -2.69
C ARG A 46 -6.07 3.06 -1.54
N TYR A 47 -5.05 3.92 -1.68
CA TYR A 47 -4.75 4.95 -0.68
C TYR A 47 -5.87 5.98 -0.62
N TRP A 48 -6.33 6.45 -1.78
CA TRP A 48 -7.42 7.42 -1.87
C TRP A 48 -8.75 6.82 -1.41
N GLU A 49 -9.07 5.59 -1.79
CA GLU A 49 -10.27 4.90 -1.30
C GLU A 49 -10.30 4.81 0.22
N LYS A 50 -9.17 4.48 0.85
CA LYS A 50 -9.06 4.42 2.32
C LYS A 50 -9.27 5.81 2.93
N LYS A 51 -8.61 6.84 2.41
CA LYS A 51 -8.74 8.22 2.91
C LYS A 51 -10.16 8.75 2.77
N ALA A 52 -10.84 8.47 1.66
CA ALA A 52 -12.23 8.86 1.44
C ALA A 52 -13.16 8.20 2.46
N ARG A 53 -12.98 6.91 2.74
CA ARG A 53 -13.75 6.20 3.79
C ARG A 53 -13.50 6.77 5.19
N GLU A 54 -12.24 7.09 5.52
CA GLU A 54 -11.87 7.70 6.80
C GLU A 54 -12.49 9.09 6.96
N GLN A 55 -12.51 9.91 5.90
CA GLN A 55 -13.15 11.23 5.91
C GLN A 55 -14.67 11.14 6.07
N ALA A 56 -15.33 10.24 5.32
CA ALA A 56 -16.76 10.01 5.44
C ALA A 56 -17.16 9.54 6.85
N ALA A 57 -16.36 8.67 7.46
CA ALA A 57 -16.57 8.22 8.84
C ALA A 57 -16.39 9.36 9.85
N ALA A 58 -15.38 10.22 9.67
CA ALA A 58 -15.15 11.38 10.54
C ALA A 58 -16.28 12.43 10.43
N GLU A 59 -16.80 12.66 9.22
CA GLU A 59 -17.91 13.59 9.00
C GLU A 59 -19.23 13.07 9.59
N GLY A 60 -19.53 11.77 9.40
CA GLY A 60 -20.72 11.14 9.95
C GLY A 60 -20.76 11.10 11.49
N SER A 61 -19.59 11.06 12.15
CA SER A 61 -19.51 11.10 13.61
C SER A 61 -19.71 12.49 14.22
N LYS A 62 -19.78 13.55 13.41
CA LYS A 62 -19.95 14.94 13.87
C LYS A 62 -21.42 15.39 13.86
N LYS A 63 -22.35 14.48 13.58
CA LYS A 63 -23.79 14.74 13.49
C LYS A 63 -24.52 14.19 14.72
#